data_AF-A0A9Q3HZT2-F1
#
_entry.id   AF-A0A9Q3HZT2-F1
#
_cell.length_a   1.000
_cell.length_b   1.000
_cell.length_c   1.000
_cell.angle_alpha   90.00
_cell.angle_beta   90.00
_cell.angle_gamma   90.00
#
_symmetry.space_group_name_H-M   'P 1'
#
loop_
_entity.id
_entity.type
_entity.pdbx_description
1 polymer ?
#
loop_
_entity_poly.entity_id
_entity_poly.type
_entity_poly.pdbx_seq_one_letter_code
_entity_poly.pdbx_strand_id
1 'polypeptide(L)'
;MSLVKPYFQTEEDKFPSRKKNPTPPEIVEVENSPVPVKKIIKARKIRLNGKDQRQYLVRFKNQTADKDKWLVEDAIPDGNLHLRRLGASRRTEQSHK
;
A
#
# COMPACT_ATOMS: atom_id res chain seq x y z
N MET A 1 31.14 46.86 -7.60
CA MET A 1 31.70 46.17 -6.43
C MET A 1 31.14 44.75 -6.41
N SER A 2 31.98 43.71 -6.50
CA SER A 2 31.48 42.33 -6.41
C SER A 2 31.43 41.90 -4.94
N LEU A 3 30.26 41.45 -4.49
CA LEU A 3 30.02 40.98 -3.13
C LEU A 3 30.14 39.46 -3.11
N VAL A 4 31.36 38.95 -3.27
CA VAL A 4 31.62 37.52 -3.18
C VAL A 4 32.08 37.21 -1.76
N LYS A 5 31.28 36.46 -1.00
CA LYS A 5 31.65 35.99 0.33
C LYS A 5 32.59 34.78 0.18
N PRO A 6 33.80 34.80 0.77
CA PRO A 6 34.65 33.63 0.78
C PRO A 6 34.01 32.53 1.63
N TYR A 7 33.88 31.34 1.05
CA TYR A 7 33.49 30.14 1.80
C TYR A 7 34.71 29.59 2.53
N PHE A 8 34.66 29.54 3.86
CA PHE A 8 35.69 28.92 4.68
C PHE A 8 35.35 27.46 4.97
N GLN A 9 36.39 26.63 5.14
CA GLN A 9 36.23 25.24 5.58
C GLN A 9 35.69 25.21 7.02
N THR A 10 34.92 24.19 7.34
CA THR A 10 34.29 24.06 8.65
C THR A 10 35.32 23.56 9.65
N GLU A 11 35.70 24.39 10.61
CA GLU A 11 36.58 23.96 11.71
C GLU A 11 35.78 23.29 12.82
N GLU A 12 36.08 22.02 13.09
CA GLU A 12 35.36 21.18 14.06
C GLU A 12 35.58 21.63 15.51
N ASP A 13 36.77 22.14 15.84
CA ASP A 13 37.11 22.62 17.20
C ASP A 13 36.35 23.88 17.61
N LYS A 14 36.00 24.74 16.64
CA LYS A 14 35.31 26.01 16.91
C LYS A 14 33.80 25.84 17.08
N PHE A 15 33.23 24.76 16.54
CA PHE A 15 31.81 24.47 16.59
C PHE A 15 31.55 22.99 16.96
N PRO A 16 31.88 22.57 18.19
CA PRO A 16 31.78 21.17 18.63
C PRO A 16 30.34 20.64 18.68
N SER A 17 29.35 21.54 18.62
CA SER A 17 27.90 21.22 18.53
C SER A 17 27.44 20.92 17.11
N ARG A 18 28.26 21.16 16.09
CA ARG A 18 27.98 20.84 14.68
C ARG A 18 28.24 19.37 14.40
N LYS A 19 27.76 18.49 15.29
CA LYS A 19 27.88 17.05 15.10
C LYS A 19 27.01 16.60 13.93
N LYS A 20 27.59 15.67 13.16
CA LYS A 20 27.17 15.11 11.88
C LYS A 20 25.65 14.94 11.77
N ASN A 21 25.15 15.20 10.56
CA ASN A 21 23.76 15.06 10.13
C ASN A 21 23.01 13.97 10.89
N PRO A 22 21.81 14.25 11.43
CA PRO A 22 21.01 13.23 12.08
C PRO A 22 20.81 12.07 11.12
N THR A 23 21.14 10.86 11.58
CA THR A 23 20.87 9.64 10.82
C THR A 23 19.37 9.57 10.56
N PRO A 24 18.92 9.38 9.32
CA PRO A 24 17.50 9.19 9.04
C PRO A 24 16.97 8.03 9.90
N PRO A 25 15.75 8.14 10.46
CA PRO A 25 15.16 7.02 11.19
C PRO A 25 15.06 5.80 10.28
N GLU A 26 15.41 4.63 10.82
CA GLU A 26 15.27 3.35 10.14
C GLU A 26 13.79 3.06 9.90
N ILE A 27 13.41 2.84 8.64
CA ILE A 27 12.03 2.55 8.25
C ILE A 27 11.77 1.09 8.61
N VAL A 28 11.14 0.85 9.75
CA VAL A 28 10.71 -0.50 10.13
C VAL A 28 9.45 -0.83 9.34
N GLU A 29 9.54 -1.74 8.36
CA GLU A 29 8.36 -2.26 7.67
C GLU A 29 7.55 -3.09 8.67
N VAL A 30 6.41 -2.56 9.12
CA VAL A 30 5.48 -3.27 10.00
C VAL A 30 4.79 -4.37 9.18
N GLU A 31 5.43 -5.55 9.10
CA GLU A 31 4.98 -6.70 8.30
C GLU A 31 3.57 -7.21 8.67
N ASN A 32 3.03 -6.82 9.84
CA ASN A 32 1.79 -7.37 10.37
C ASN A 32 0.60 -6.40 10.41
N SER A 33 0.72 -5.21 9.81
CA SER A 33 -0.47 -4.35 9.65
C SER A 33 -1.32 -4.87 8.48
N PRO A 34 -2.63 -5.14 8.66
CA PRO A 34 -3.47 -5.56 7.57
C PRO A 34 -3.50 -4.46 6.52
N VAL A 35 -2.87 -4.70 5.37
CA VAL A 35 -2.79 -3.71 4.29
C VAL A 35 -4.22 -3.36 3.90
N PRO A 36 -4.62 -2.07 4.01
CA PRO A 36 -6.00 -1.69 3.81
C PRO A 36 -6.41 -1.95 2.37
N VAL A 37 -7.56 -2.62 2.21
CA VAL A 37 -8.10 -2.98 0.90
C VAL A 37 -8.70 -1.73 0.23
N LYS A 38 -8.41 -1.54 -1.07
CA LYS A 38 -9.01 -0.48 -1.87
C LYS A 38 -10.34 -0.95 -2.45
N LYS A 39 -10.32 -2.06 -3.19
CA LYS A 39 -11.53 -2.66 -3.80
C LYS A 39 -11.30 -4.11 -4.22
N ILE A 40 -12.39 -4.84 -4.36
CA ILE A 40 -12.44 -6.14 -5.04
C ILE A 40 -12.77 -5.89 -6.51
N ILE A 41 -12.03 -6.53 -7.41
CA ILE A 41 -12.18 -6.34 -8.86
C ILE A 41 -12.96 -7.51 -9.47
N LYS A 42 -12.55 -8.74 -9.13
CA LYS A 42 -13.10 -9.96 -9.72
C LYS A 42 -13.42 -10.99 -8.64
N ALA A 43 -14.29 -11.92 -9.00
CA ALA A 43 -14.63 -13.07 -8.18
C ALA A 43 -14.50 -14.31 -9.06
N ARG A 44 -13.97 -15.41 -8.53
CA ARG A 44 -13.90 -16.72 -9.17
C ARG A 44 -14.26 -17.82 -8.18
N LYS A 45 -14.73 -18.95 -8.69
CA LYS A 45 -14.90 -20.18 -7.91
C LYS A 45 -13.77 -21.12 -8.28
N ILE A 46 -13.14 -21.70 -7.28
CA ILE A 46 -12.09 -22.71 -7.43
C ILE A 46 -12.43 -23.92 -6.58
N ARG A 47 -11.99 -25.11 -6.99
CA ARG A 47 -12.09 -26.32 -6.17
C ARG A 47 -10.71 -26.65 -5.66
N LEU A 48 -10.50 -26.50 -4.35
CA LEU A 48 -9.21 -26.74 -3.70
C LEU A 48 -9.43 -27.80 -2.61
N ASN A 49 -8.65 -28.89 -2.65
CA ASN A 49 -8.80 -30.04 -1.75
C ASN A 49 -10.23 -30.63 -1.74
N GLY A 50 -10.85 -30.71 -2.92
CA GLY A 50 -12.21 -31.26 -3.09
C GLY A 50 -13.35 -30.33 -2.63
N LYS A 51 -13.04 -29.20 -1.98
CA LYS A 51 -14.01 -28.20 -1.52
C LYS A 51 -14.11 -27.05 -2.51
N ASP A 52 -15.33 -26.64 -2.80
CA ASP A 52 -15.59 -25.45 -3.60
C ASP A 52 -15.37 -24.20 -2.74
N GLN A 53 -14.45 -23.35 -3.15
CA GLN A 53 -14.12 -22.09 -2.48
C GLN A 53 -14.27 -20.91 -3.44
N ARG A 54 -14.72 -19.78 -2.91
CA ARG A 54 -14.77 -18.50 -3.63
C ARG A 54 -13.50 -17.72 -3.34
N GLN A 55 -12.88 -17.22 -4.40
CA GLN A 55 -11.77 -16.30 -4.31
C GLN A 55 -12.13 -14.97 -4.97
N TYR A 56 -11.58 -13.91 -4.40
CA TYR A 56 -11.77 -12.54 -4.85
C TYR A 56 -10.42 -11.92 -5.18
N LEU A 57 -10.34 -11.23 -6.32
CA LEU A 57 -9.15 -10.49 -6.71
C LEU A 57 -9.17 -9.13 -6.01
N VAL A 58 -8.27 -8.97 -5.05
CA VAL A 58 -8.21 -7.82 -4.16
C VAL A 58 -7.12 -6.87 -4.62
N ARG A 59 -7.48 -5.58 -4.72
CA ARG A 59 -6.54 -4.49 -4.91
C ARG A 59 -6.33 -3.75 -3.60
N PHE A 60 -5.08 -3.66 -3.18
CA PHE A 60 -4.68 -2.96 -1.96
C PHE A 60 -4.60 -1.45 -2.18
N LYS A 61 -4.77 -0.67 -1.11
CA LYS A 61 -4.53 0.78 -1.16
C LYS A 61 -3.03 1.02 -1.37
N ASN A 62 -2.71 2.06 -2.14
CA ASN A 62 -1.35 2.51 -2.42
C ASN A 62 -0.43 1.44 -3.04
N GLN A 63 -1.01 0.38 -3.61
CA GLN A 63 -0.27 -0.63 -4.36
C GLN A 63 -0.71 -0.66 -5.82
N THR A 64 0.25 -0.97 -6.68
CA THR A 64 0.05 -1.13 -8.13
C THR A 64 -0.70 -2.43 -8.43
N ALA A 65 -1.27 -2.52 -9.63
CA ALA A 65 -2.00 -3.70 -10.11
C ALA A 65 -1.19 -5.00 -10.05
N ASP A 66 0.15 -4.91 -10.13
CA ASP A 66 1.05 -6.06 -10.07
C ASP A 66 1.03 -6.78 -8.72
N LYS A 67 0.59 -6.09 -7.66
CA LYS A 67 0.48 -6.65 -6.31
C LYS A 67 -0.95 -7.13 -5.97
N ASP A 68 -1.87 -7.13 -6.94
CA ASP A 68 -3.21 -7.66 -6.72
C ASP A 68 -3.14 -9.17 -6.43
N LYS A 69 -3.87 -9.63 -5.41
CA LYS A 69 -3.85 -11.04 -4.98
C LYS A 69 -5.24 -11.65 -4.94
N TRP A 70 -5.31 -12.94 -5.22
CA TRP A 70 -6.53 -13.73 -5.02
C TRP A 70 -6.60 -14.18 -3.57
N LEU A 71 -7.61 -13.69 -2.86
CA LEU A 71 -7.84 -14.03 -1.46
C LEU A 71 -9.20 -14.69 -1.27
N VAL A 72 -9.30 -15.53 -0.24
CA VAL A 72 -10.57 -16.11 0.23
C VAL A 72 -11.31 -15.05 1.05
N GLU A 73 -12.63 -15.17 1.16
CA GLU A 73 -13.49 -14.23 1.90
C GLU A 73 -12.98 -13.89 3.30
N ASP A 74 -12.55 -14.91 4.05
CA ASP A 74 -12.07 -14.77 5.43
C ASP A 74 -10.74 -14.02 5.55
N ALA A 75 -9.94 -14.00 4.49
CA ALA A 75 -8.62 -13.36 4.46
C ALA A 75 -8.68 -11.88 4.04
N ILE A 76 -9.89 -11.33 3.78
CA ILE A 76 -10.06 -9.97 3.30
C ILE A 76 -10.51 -9.07 4.46
N PRO A 77 -9.67 -8.10 4.88
CA PRO A 77 -10.09 -7.06 5.82
C PRO A 77 -11.33 -6.32 5.30
N ASP A 78 -12.35 -6.18 6.14
CA ASP A 78 -13.64 -5.55 5.79
C ASP A 78 -14.31 -6.13 4.53
N GLY A 79 -14.13 -7.43 4.29
CA GLY A 79 -14.59 -8.12 3.07
C GLY A 79 -16.07 -7.85 2.73
N ASN A 80 -16.96 -7.86 3.72
CA ASN A 80 -18.40 -7.65 3.51
C ASN A 80 -18.71 -6.27 2.89
N LEU A 81 -18.03 -5.21 3.33
CA LEU A 81 -18.19 -3.87 2.76
C LEU A 81 -17.78 -3.85 1.29
N HIS A 82 -16.64 -4.46 0.98
CA HIS A 82 -16.11 -4.50 -0.38
C HIS A 82 -16.94 -5.40 -1.32
N LEU A 83 -17.49 -6.51 -0.81
CA LEU A 83 -18.35 -7.42 -1.56
C LEU A 83 -19.70 -6.78 -1.91
N ARG A 84 -20.31 -6.03 -0.98
CA ARG A 84 -21.53 -5.25 -1.25
C ARG A 84 -21.31 -4.24 -2.39
N ARG A 85 -20.18 -3.52 -2.36
CA ARG A 85 -19.79 -2.57 -3.41
C ARG A 85 -19.55 -3.24 -4.76
N LEU A 86 -18.90 -4.41 -4.77
CA LEU A 86 -18.70 -5.21 -5.98
C LEU A 86 -20.05 -5.59 -6.62
N GLY A 87 -21.01 -6.03 -5.80
CA GLY A 87 -22.35 -6.37 -6.27
C GLY A 87 -23.09 -5.18 -6.88
N ALA A 88 -23.02 -4.00 -6.24
CA ALA A 88 -23.64 -2.78 -6.77
C ALA A 88 -23.04 -2.37 -8.13
N SER A 89 -21.71 -2.38 -8.26
CA SER A 89 -21.00 -2.01 -9.50
C SER A 89 -21.38 -2.92 -10.69
N ARG A 90 -21.56 -4.22 -10.44
CA ARG A 90 -21.94 -5.17 -11.51
C ARG A 90 -23.35 -4.92 -12.04
N ARG A 91 -24.29 -4.50 -11.18
CA ARG A 91 -25.67 -4.21 -11.59
C ARG A 91 -25.73 -2.97 -12.49
N THR A 92 -24.95 -1.94 -12.18
CA THR A 92 -24.90 -0.71 -12.98
C THR A 92 -24.25 -0.94 -14.36
N GLU A 93 -23.20 -1.75 -14.43
CA GLU A 93 -22.54 -2.08 -15.70
C GLU A 93 -23.42 -2.93 -16.63
N GLN A 94 -24.31 -3.76 -16.07
CA GLN A 94 -25.27 -4.55 -16.86
C GLN A 94 -26.45 -3.73 -17.37
N SER A 95 -26.76 -2.59 -16.74
CA SER A 95 -27.90 -1.74 -17.13
C SER A 95 -27.61 -0.76 -18.27
N HIS A 96 -26.34 -0.60 -18.67
CA HIS A 96 -25.91 0.29 -19.76
C HIS A 96 -25.50 -0.45 -21.03
N LYS A 97 -25.88 -1.72 -21.17
CA LYS A 97 -25.76 -2.51 -22.40
C LYS A 97 -27.14 -2.84 -22.93
#